data_AF-A0A0Q6XNI7-F1
#
_entry.id   AF-A0A0Q6XNI7-F1
#
_cell.length_a   1.000
_cell.length_b   1.000
_cell.length_c   1.000
_cell.angle_alpha   90.00
_cell.angle_beta   90.00
_cell.angle_gamma   90.00
#
_symmetry.space_group_name_H-M   'P 1'
#
loop_
_entity.id
_entity.type
_entity.pdbx_description
1 polymer ?
#
loop_
_entity_poly.entity_id
_entity_poly.type
_entity_poly.pdbx_seq_one_letter_code
_entity_poly.pdbx_strand_id
1 'polypeptide(L)'
;MYVLPPFGIADTAAQHELVHAHPLGTWIVVDNGEPVANPVPFLLDPSRGEFGTLVGHVARANPVWKTCARGEASLVVFQGPQAYVSPSWYAGKREHGKVVPTWNYATVQAHGVARALEDPADVLRIVSQLTDHFEAGREHPWRVADAPAEYTAQLARVIVGIEIPLTRLVGKWKVSQNRGEADRAGVATGLRAEADAQAREMASLVERPPR
;
A
#
# COMPACT_ATOMS: atom_id res chain seq x y z
N MET A 1 -1.37 6.39 13.01
CA MET A 1 -0.96 5.09 13.59
C MET A 1 0.03 5.28 14.74
N TYR A 2 -0.02 4.46 15.79
CA TYR A 2 1.03 4.42 16.83
C TYR A 2 2.25 3.62 16.36
N VAL A 3 3.43 4.23 16.47
CA VAL A 3 4.71 3.69 15.97
C VAL A 3 5.76 3.82 17.07
N LEU A 4 6.31 2.69 17.52
CA LEU A 4 7.47 2.69 18.39
C LEU A 4 8.72 3.03 17.58
N PRO A 5 9.72 3.75 18.14
CA PRO A 5 10.91 4.17 17.41
C PRO A 5 11.59 3.10 16.54
N PRO A 6 11.84 1.86 17.02
CA PRO A 6 12.51 0.85 16.18
C PRO A 6 11.69 0.37 14.98
N PHE A 7 10.37 0.63 14.96
CA PHE A 7 9.47 0.16 13.90
C PHE A 7 9.07 1.26 12.91
N GLY A 8 9.42 2.50 13.19
CA GLY A 8 9.13 3.62 12.30
C GLY A 8 10.18 3.68 11.19
N ILE A 9 9.71 3.77 9.95
CA ILE A 9 10.57 4.02 8.79
C ILE A 9 10.27 5.43 8.32
N ALA A 10 11.26 6.30 8.38
CA ALA A 10 11.15 7.69 7.94
C ALA A 10 11.59 7.89 6.48
N ASP A 11 12.36 6.93 5.93
CA ASP A 11 12.77 6.96 4.53
C ASP A 11 11.55 6.90 3.61
N THR A 12 11.34 7.98 2.86
CA THR A 12 10.23 8.12 1.93
C THR A 12 10.39 7.17 0.74
N ALA A 13 11.62 6.85 0.32
CA ALA A 13 11.85 5.91 -0.77
C ALA A 13 11.37 4.50 -0.39
N ALA A 14 11.75 3.99 0.79
CA ALA A 14 11.25 2.71 1.29
C ALA A 14 9.72 2.68 1.46
N GLN A 15 9.11 3.80 1.85
CA GLN A 15 7.64 3.91 1.92
C GLN A 15 6.99 3.85 0.54
N HIS A 16 7.55 4.56 -0.44
CA HIS A 16 7.10 4.55 -1.84
C HIS A 16 7.23 3.15 -2.44
N GLU A 17 8.34 2.45 -2.21
CA GLU A 17 8.55 1.07 -2.65
C GLU A 17 7.44 0.13 -2.16
N LEU A 18 7.03 0.24 -0.88
CA LEU A 18 5.90 -0.56 -0.37
C LEU A 18 4.59 -0.21 -1.07
N VAL A 19 4.30 1.08 -1.29
CA VAL A 19 3.09 1.51 -1.99
C VAL A 19 3.08 0.96 -3.42
N HIS A 20 4.21 0.99 -4.12
CA HIS A 20 4.36 0.43 -5.46
C HIS A 20 4.19 -1.09 -5.49
N ALA A 21 4.77 -1.82 -4.53
CA ALA A 21 4.67 -3.27 -4.45
C ALA A 21 3.25 -3.76 -4.06
N HIS A 22 2.49 -2.93 -3.32
CA HIS A 22 1.16 -3.26 -2.82
C HIS A 22 0.14 -2.16 -3.15
N PRO A 23 -0.21 -1.95 -4.44
CA PRO A 23 -0.93 -0.76 -4.89
C PRO A 23 -2.44 -0.76 -4.59
N LEU A 24 -3.00 -1.87 -4.09
CA LEU A 24 -4.39 -1.92 -3.63
C LEU A 24 -4.49 -1.28 -2.25
N GLY A 25 -4.78 0.02 -2.22
CA GLY A 25 -4.93 0.80 -0.99
C GLY A 25 -6.34 0.71 -0.41
N THR A 26 -6.45 0.69 0.91
CA THR A 26 -7.72 0.91 1.60
C THR A 26 -7.88 2.41 1.84
N TRP A 27 -8.66 3.08 0.99
CA TRP A 27 -8.96 4.51 1.10
C TRP A 27 -10.12 4.75 2.07
N ILE A 28 -9.78 5.39 3.19
CA ILE A 28 -10.67 5.73 4.28
C ILE A 28 -10.99 7.22 4.19
N VAL A 29 -12.27 7.52 4.11
CA VAL A 29 -12.84 8.87 4.22
C VAL A 29 -13.87 8.89 5.34
N VAL A 30 -14.24 10.07 5.80
CA VAL A 30 -15.42 10.24 6.66
C VAL A 30 -16.58 10.67 5.76
N ASP A 31 -17.73 10.00 5.87
CA ASP A 31 -18.96 10.42 5.21
C ASP A 31 -20.08 10.51 6.24
N ASN A 32 -20.63 11.71 6.41
CA ASN A 32 -21.65 12.01 7.42
C ASN A 32 -21.25 11.59 8.86
N GLY A 33 -19.97 11.71 9.19
CA GLY A 33 -19.43 11.34 10.51
C GLY A 33 -19.03 9.88 10.65
N GLU A 34 -19.26 9.03 9.64
CA GLU A 34 -18.87 7.62 9.66
C GLU A 34 -17.63 7.36 8.79
N PRO A 35 -16.65 6.57 9.27
CA PRO A 35 -15.52 6.17 8.43
C PRO A 35 -15.96 5.12 7.40
N VAL A 36 -15.72 5.39 6.13
CA VAL A 36 -15.99 4.47 5.02
C VAL A 36 -14.68 4.05 4.38
N ALA A 37 -14.44 2.74 4.30
CA ALA A 37 -13.24 2.15 3.73
C ALA A 37 -13.50 1.62 2.31
N ASN A 38 -12.71 2.06 1.34
CA ASN A 38 -12.85 1.75 -0.08
C ASN A 38 -11.55 1.13 -0.59
N PRO A 39 -11.52 -0.17 -0.95
CA PRO A 39 -10.39 -0.75 -1.65
C PRO A 39 -10.28 -0.15 -3.05
N VAL A 40 -9.17 0.54 -3.34
CA VAL A 40 -8.93 1.21 -4.62
C VAL A 40 -7.47 1.00 -5.04
N PRO A 41 -7.21 0.53 -6.26
CA PRO A 41 -5.87 0.55 -6.83
C PRO A 41 -5.39 1.99 -7.01
N PHE A 42 -4.24 2.31 -6.43
CA PHE A 42 -3.57 3.59 -6.63
C PHE A 42 -2.18 3.38 -7.21
N LEU A 43 -1.82 4.23 -8.16
CA LEU A 43 -0.43 4.48 -8.49
C LEU A 43 0.06 5.69 -7.70
N LEU A 44 1.31 5.62 -7.27
CA LEU A 44 2.01 6.75 -6.68
C LEU A 44 2.86 7.43 -7.75
N ASP A 45 2.69 8.74 -7.90
CA ASP A 45 3.59 9.60 -8.66
C ASP A 45 4.51 10.35 -7.67
N PRO A 46 5.78 9.93 -7.52
CA PRO A 46 6.72 10.55 -6.58
C PRO A 46 7.21 11.92 -7.06
N SER A 47 6.99 12.30 -8.32
CA SER A 47 7.44 13.59 -8.86
C SER A 47 6.51 14.76 -8.49
N ARG A 48 5.32 14.46 -7.95
CA ARG A 48 4.25 15.43 -7.68
C ARG A 48 4.07 15.66 -6.18
N GLY A 49 4.78 16.65 -5.65
CA GLY A 49 4.73 17.04 -4.23
C GLY A 49 5.78 16.31 -3.37
N GLU A 50 5.99 16.80 -2.15
CA GLU A 50 7.06 16.30 -1.25
C GLU A 50 6.96 14.80 -0.96
N PHE A 51 5.74 14.30 -0.75
CA PHE A 51 5.48 12.88 -0.46
C PHE A 51 4.92 12.11 -1.66
N GLY A 52 4.83 12.76 -2.84
CA GLY A 52 4.17 12.25 -4.03
C GLY A 52 2.65 12.47 -4.04
N THR A 53 2.01 11.96 -5.10
CA THR A 53 0.56 12.05 -5.32
C THR A 53 0.01 10.69 -5.71
N LEU A 54 -1.07 10.24 -5.07
CA LEU A 54 -1.77 9.02 -5.47
C LEU A 54 -2.77 9.32 -6.59
N VAL A 55 -2.84 8.47 -7.60
CA VAL A 55 -3.84 8.52 -8.67
C VAL A 55 -4.53 7.17 -8.83
N GLY A 56 -5.85 7.19 -8.98
CA GLY A 56 -6.68 6.00 -9.11
C GLY A 56 -8.05 6.38 -9.64
N HIS A 57 -9.00 5.45 -9.67
CA HIS A 57 -10.37 5.76 -10.07
C HIS A 57 -11.37 4.92 -9.29
N VAL A 58 -12.61 5.41 -9.24
CA VAL A 58 -13.75 4.70 -8.66
C VAL A 58 -14.91 4.68 -9.65
N ALA A 59 -15.85 3.75 -9.48
CA ALA A 59 -17.10 3.78 -10.22
C ALA A 59 -17.85 5.09 -9.90
N ARG A 60 -18.44 5.74 -10.91
CA ARG A 60 -19.23 6.97 -10.72
C ARG A 60 -20.42 6.77 -9.78
N ALA A 61 -20.96 5.54 -9.72
CA ALA A 61 -22.01 5.15 -8.80
C ALA A 61 -21.56 5.03 -7.33
N ASN A 62 -20.26 4.87 -7.06
CA ASN A 62 -19.74 4.89 -5.69
C ASN A 62 -19.79 6.35 -5.17
N PRO A 63 -20.54 6.66 -4.10
CA PRO A 63 -20.65 8.04 -3.63
C PRO A 63 -19.35 8.61 -3.03
N VAL A 64 -18.32 7.78 -2.79
CA VAL A 64 -17.06 8.20 -2.15
C VAL A 64 -16.40 9.40 -2.82
N TRP A 65 -16.46 9.54 -4.15
CA TRP A 65 -15.83 10.66 -4.84
C TRP A 65 -16.51 12.01 -4.53
N LYS A 66 -17.78 12.00 -4.10
CA LYS A 66 -18.51 13.21 -3.71
C LYS A 66 -17.98 13.81 -2.41
N THR A 67 -17.31 13.02 -1.56
CA THR A 67 -16.68 13.52 -0.34
C THR A 67 -15.50 14.44 -0.66
N CYS A 68 -14.88 14.32 -1.84
CA CYS A 68 -13.78 15.16 -2.29
C CYS A 68 -14.18 16.65 -2.37
N ALA A 69 -15.43 16.95 -2.72
CA ALA A 69 -15.92 18.32 -2.80
C ALA A 69 -15.96 19.03 -1.43
N ARG A 70 -15.95 18.28 -0.32
CA ARG A 70 -15.91 18.81 1.04
C ARG A 70 -14.50 19.15 1.52
N GLY A 71 -13.46 18.74 0.76
CA GLY A 71 -12.06 18.98 1.12
C GLY A 71 -11.62 18.23 2.39
N GLU A 72 -12.29 17.14 2.72
CA GLU A 72 -12.03 16.37 3.93
C GLU A 72 -10.75 15.53 3.82
N ALA A 73 -10.16 15.23 4.98
CA ALA A 73 -8.95 14.43 5.06
C ALA A 73 -9.18 13.01 4.53
N SER A 74 -8.26 12.55 3.69
CA SER A 74 -8.18 11.20 3.17
C SER A 74 -7.02 10.45 3.85
N LEU A 75 -7.27 9.19 4.21
CA LEU A 75 -6.25 8.24 4.65
C LEU A 75 -6.27 7.03 3.72
N VAL A 76 -5.15 6.71 3.09
CA VAL A 76 -4.99 5.45 2.35
C VAL A 76 -4.03 4.55 3.11
N VAL A 77 -4.45 3.31 3.37
CA VAL A 77 -3.60 2.31 4.04
C VAL A 77 -3.15 1.28 3.01
N PHE A 78 -1.84 1.18 2.82
CA PHE A 78 -1.20 0.13 2.03
C PHE A 78 -0.63 -0.92 2.98
N GLN A 79 -0.97 -2.18 2.72
CA GLN A 79 -0.53 -3.31 3.54
C GLN A 79 0.47 -4.15 2.73
N GLY A 80 1.69 -4.23 3.25
CA GLY A 80 2.70 -5.14 2.74
C GLY A 80 2.56 -6.54 3.35
N PRO A 81 3.61 -7.37 3.26
CA PRO A 81 3.58 -8.73 3.82
C PRO A 81 3.36 -8.69 5.34
N GLN A 82 2.65 -9.69 5.83
CA GLN A 82 2.44 -9.94 7.25
C GLN A 82 2.56 -11.44 7.56
N ALA A 83 3.04 -11.75 8.76
CA ALA A 83 3.14 -13.14 9.21
C ALA A 83 3.11 -13.25 10.73
N TYR A 84 2.52 -14.35 11.21
CA TYR A 84 2.68 -14.77 12.59
C TYR A 84 4.13 -15.21 12.85
N VAL A 85 4.67 -14.80 13.99
CA VAL A 85 6.01 -15.19 14.46
C VAL A 85 5.87 -16.13 15.65
N SER A 86 6.23 -17.39 15.44
CA SER A 86 6.19 -18.41 16.49
C SER A 86 7.32 -18.19 17.49
N PRO A 87 7.04 -18.24 18.80
CA PRO A 87 8.08 -18.16 19.82
C PRO A 87 9.04 -19.35 19.77
N SER A 88 8.65 -20.45 19.10
CA SER A 88 9.50 -21.63 18.90
C SER A 88 10.70 -21.38 17.99
N TRP A 89 10.74 -20.28 17.25
CA TRP A 89 11.84 -19.95 16.35
C TRP A 89 12.96 -19.13 17.02
N TYR A 90 12.70 -18.55 18.19
CA TYR A 90 13.71 -17.77 18.91
C TYR A 90 14.76 -18.70 19.54
N ALA A 91 16.03 -18.34 19.40
CA ALA A 91 17.12 -19.01 20.10
C ALA A 91 16.98 -18.82 21.62
N GLY A 92 16.59 -17.60 22.04
CA GLY A 92 16.34 -17.24 23.45
C GLY A 92 15.25 -18.09 24.14
N LYS A 93 14.39 -18.79 23.37
CA LYS A 93 13.47 -19.80 23.94
C LYS A 93 14.22 -20.88 24.70
N ARG A 94 15.31 -21.40 24.12
CA ARG A 94 16.13 -22.46 24.72
C ARG A 94 16.97 -21.94 25.88
N GLU A 95 17.37 -20.67 25.83
CA GLU A 95 18.24 -20.04 26.82
C GLU A 95 17.50 -19.64 28.10
N HIS A 96 16.33 -18.99 27.98
CA HIS A 96 15.62 -18.44 29.14
C HIS A 96 14.10 -18.56 29.08
N GLY A 97 13.50 -19.03 27.98
CA GLY A 97 12.05 -19.28 27.84
C GLY A 97 11.16 -18.03 27.83
N LYS A 98 11.69 -16.85 28.16
CA LYS A 98 11.00 -15.54 28.14
C LYS A 98 10.77 -15.00 26.72
N VAL A 99 10.03 -15.74 25.92
CA VAL A 99 9.63 -15.36 24.56
C VAL A 99 8.12 -15.46 24.40
N VAL A 100 7.55 -14.59 23.57
CA VAL A 100 6.10 -14.52 23.33
C VAL A 100 5.81 -14.52 21.83
N PRO A 101 4.67 -15.05 21.40
CA PRO A 101 4.23 -14.96 20.01
C PRO A 101 4.00 -13.50 19.60
N THR A 102 4.13 -13.22 18.31
CA THR A 102 3.78 -11.90 17.78
C THR A 102 3.39 -11.94 16.32
N TRP A 103 3.02 -10.78 15.79
CA TRP A 103 2.81 -10.56 14.36
C TRP A 103 3.86 -9.57 13.84
N ASN A 104 4.51 -9.96 12.76
CA ASN A 104 5.30 -9.06 11.94
C ASN A 104 4.47 -8.58 10.75
N TYR A 105 4.65 -7.32 10.37
CA TYR A 105 3.95 -6.70 9.24
C TYR A 105 4.66 -5.42 8.79
N ALA A 106 4.42 -5.05 7.54
CA ALA A 106 4.81 -3.76 6.97
C ALA A 106 3.58 -2.99 6.47
N THR A 107 3.50 -1.69 6.74
CA THR A 107 2.38 -0.85 6.28
C THR A 107 2.78 0.60 6.11
N VAL A 108 2.15 1.27 5.16
CA VAL A 108 2.23 2.72 4.96
C VAL A 108 0.84 3.32 5.07
N GLN A 109 0.71 4.36 5.89
CA GLN A 109 -0.45 5.24 5.92
C GLN A 109 -0.13 6.52 5.14
N ALA A 110 -0.84 6.75 4.04
CA ALA A 110 -0.72 7.95 3.23
C ALA A 110 -1.87 8.91 3.51
N HIS A 111 -1.55 10.14 3.87
CA HIS A 111 -2.52 11.18 4.21
C HIS A 111 -2.51 12.28 3.16
N GLY A 112 -3.69 12.79 2.81
CA GLY A 112 -3.85 13.90 1.88
C GLY A 112 -5.29 14.39 1.83
N VAL A 113 -5.61 15.18 0.81
CA VAL A 113 -6.99 15.61 0.53
C VAL A 113 -7.30 15.21 -0.91
N ALA A 114 -8.30 14.36 -1.09
CA ALA A 114 -8.65 13.83 -2.39
C ALA A 114 -9.38 14.86 -3.26
N ARG A 115 -9.16 14.76 -4.57
CA ARG A 115 -9.83 15.53 -5.62
C ARG A 115 -10.46 14.55 -6.60
N ALA A 116 -11.70 14.83 -6.98
CA ALA A 116 -12.39 14.12 -8.05
C ALA A 116 -12.06 14.78 -9.40
N LEU A 117 -11.70 13.96 -10.37
CA LEU A 117 -11.44 14.34 -11.76
C LEU A 117 -12.54 13.73 -12.63
N GLU A 118 -13.39 14.59 -13.17
CA GLU A 118 -14.55 14.18 -13.98
C GLU A 118 -14.34 14.38 -15.48
N ASP A 119 -13.31 15.16 -15.87
CA ASP A 119 -12.96 15.36 -17.27
C ASP A 119 -12.57 14.01 -17.90
N PRO A 120 -13.22 13.59 -19.01
CA PRO A 120 -12.92 12.31 -19.65
C PRO A 120 -11.45 12.12 -20.05
N ALA A 121 -10.73 13.20 -20.38
CA ALA A 121 -9.31 13.12 -20.74
C ALA A 121 -8.45 12.80 -19.51
N ASP A 122 -8.73 13.42 -18.36
CA ASP A 122 -8.05 13.10 -17.09
C ASP A 122 -8.32 11.67 -16.65
N VAL A 123 -9.57 11.23 -16.78
CA VAL A 123 -9.98 9.86 -16.46
C VAL A 123 -9.24 8.86 -17.36
N LEU A 124 -9.23 9.07 -18.68
CA LEU A 124 -8.52 8.20 -19.62
C LEU A 124 -7.01 8.18 -19.36
N ARG A 125 -6.41 9.32 -18.99
CA ARG A 125 -5.00 9.39 -18.60
C ARG A 125 -4.71 8.49 -17.40
N ILE A 126 -5.53 8.56 -16.35
CA ILE A 126 -5.39 7.71 -15.17
C ILE A 126 -5.53 6.23 -15.53
N VAL A 127 -6.57 5.87 -16.28
CA VAL A 127 -6.79 4.47 -16.70
C VAL A 127 -5.62 3.96 -17.52
N SER A 128 -5.08 4.77 -18.42
CA SER A 128 -3.91 4.40 -19.23
C SER A 128 -2.68 4.20 -18.35
N GLN A 129 -2.42 5.10 -17.41
CA GLN A 129 -1.30 4.97 -16.46
C GLN A 129 -1.39 3.70 -15.61
N LEU A 130 -2.58 3.39 -15.05
CA LEU A 130 -2.81 2.14 -14.32
C LEU A 130 -2.59 0.92 -15.22
N THR A 131 -3.15 0.94 -16.43
CA THR A 131 -3.02 -0.14 -17.40
C THR A 131 -1.55 -0.40 -17.73
N ASP A 132 -0.82 0.64 -18.13
CA ASP A 132 0.60 0.55 -18.49
C ASP A 132 1.44 0.00 -17.34
N HIS A 133 1.13 0.39 -16.10
CA HIS A 133 1.82 -0.12 -14.92
C HIS A 133 1.54 -1.61 -14.67
N PHE A 134 0.27 -2.03 -14.70
CA PHE A 134 -0.11 -3.41 -14.37
C PHE A 134 0.12 -4.40 -15.52
N GLU A 135 0.21 -3.93 -16.75
CA GLU A 135 0.57 -4.73 -17.92
C GLU A 135 2.09 -4.77 -18.17
N ALA A 136 2.86 -3.94 -17.45
CA ALA A 136 4.32 -3.93 -17.56
C ALA A 136 4.91 -5.32 -17.28
N GLY A 137 5.81 -5.76 -18.17
CA GLY A 137 6.50 -7.04 -18.05
C GLY A 137 5.75 -8.25 -18.62
N ARG A 138 4.53 -8.07 -19.13
CA ARG A 138 3.85 -9.11 -19.94
C ARG A 138 4.49 -9.22 -21.32
N GLU A 139 4.42 -10.42 -21.91
CA GLU A 139 4.91 -10.68 -23.27
C GLU A 139 4.17 -9.82 -24.32
N HIS A 140 2.85 -9.66 -24.13
CA HIS A 140 1.97 -8.87 -25.00
C HIS A 140 1.13 -7.93 -24.10
N PRO A 141 1.67 -6.77 -23.69
CA PRO A 141 0.96 -5.86 -22.79
C PRO A 141 -0.26 -5.25 -23.49
N TRP A 142 -1.43 -5.34 -22.87
CA TRP A 142 -2.63 -4.69 -23.37
C TRP A 142 -2.57 -3.18 -23.10
N ARG A 143 -2.95 -2.36 -24.07
CA ARG A 143 -3.06 -0.90 -23.92
C ARG A 143 -4.51 -0.46 -24.05
N VAL A 144 -4.86 0.63 -23.38
CA VAL A 144 -6.18 1.27 -23.55
C VAL A 144 -6.47 1.57 -25.03
N ALA A 145 -5.44 1.92 -25.80
CA ALA A 145 -5.54 2.20 -27.24
C ALA A 145 -5.84 0.96 -28.10
N ASP A 146 -5.70 -0.26 -27.57
CA ASP A 146 -6.05 -1.50 -28.28
C ASP A 146 -7.56 -1.73 -28.31
N ALA A 147 -8.32 -1.06 -27.43
CA ALA A 147 -9.78 -1.04 -27.48
C ALA A 147 -10.32 0.06 -28.40
N PRO A 148 -11.51 -0.13 -29.02
CA PRO A 148 -12.15 0.90 -29.82
C PRO A 148 -12.34 2.21 -29.05
N ALA A 149 -11.99 3.34 -29.66
CA ALA A 149 -12.02 4.66 -29.01
C ALA A 149 -13.42 5.04 -28.49
N GLU A 150 -14.48 4.69 -29.23
CA GLU A 150 -15.86 4.93 -28.78
C GLU A 150 -16.20 4.12 -27.53
N TYR A 151 -15.67 2.90 -27.41
CA TYR A 151 -15.90 2.03 -26.27
C TYR A 151 -15.19 2.56 -25.01
N THR A 152 -13.92 2.94 -25.12
CA THR A 152 -13.17 3.51 -23.99
C THR A 152 -13.73 4.86 -23.55
N ALA A 153 -14.19 5.70 -24.49
CA ALA A 153 -14.87 6.94 -24.17
C ALA A 153 -16.19 6.74 -23.41
N GLN A 154 -16.96 5.70 -23.73
CA GLN A 154 -18.17 5.34 -22.97
C GLN A 154 -17.83 4.86 -21.56
N LEU A 155 -16.82 3.99 -21.41
CA LEU A 155 -16.39 3.48 -20.11
C LEU A 155 -15.80 4.59 -19.21
N ALA A 156 -15.09 5.55 -19.78
CA ALA A 156 -14.58 6.70 -19.03
C ALA A 156 -15.70 7.51 -18.36
N ARG A 157 -16.91 7.55 -18.94
CA ARG A 157 -18.06 8.26 -18.36
C ARG A 157 -18.61 7.59 -17.10
N VAL A 158 -18.42 6.28 -16.93
CA VAL A 158 -18.97 5.52 -15.79
C VAL A 158 -18.01 5.42 -14.61
N ILE A 159 -16.84 6.04 -14.70
CA ILE A 159 -15.85 6.15 -13.62
C ILE A 159 -15.53 7.62 -13.33
N VAL A 160 -14.89 7.85 -12.20
CA VAL A 160 -14.39 9.15 -11.75
C VAL A 160 -12.93 8.97 -11.34
N GLY A 161 -12.05 9.79 -11.88
CA GLY A 161 -10.65 9.82 -11.50
C GLY A 161 -10.48 10.40 -10.10
N ILE A 162 -9.54 9.87 -9.34
CA ILE A 162 -9.22 10.32 -7.99
C ILE A 162 -7.75 10.69 -7.96
N GLU A 163 -7.46 11.86 -7.42
CA GLU A 163 -6.11 12.32 -7.15
C GLU A 163 -5.98 12.71 -5.68
N ILE A 164 -4.92 12.25 -5.01
CA ILE A 164 -4.66 12.56 -3.60
C ILE A 164 -3.23 13.05 -3.47
N PRO A 165 -3.00 14.38 -3.53
CA PRO A 165 -1.70 14.96 -3.18
C PRO A 165 -1.39 14.66 -1.71
N LEU A 166 -0.25 14.02 -1.47
CA LEU A 166 0.08 13.54 -0.13
C LEU A 166 0.73 14.64 0.69
N THR A 167 0.23 14.81 1.92
CA THR A 167 0.75 15.78 2.90
C THR A 167 1.57 15.13 3.99
N ARG A 168 1.44 13.80 4.15
CA ARG A 168 2.20 13.02 5.13
C ARG A 168 2.16 11.53 4.81
N LEU A 169 3.28 10.86 4.99
CA LEU A 169 3.37 9.40 5.03
C LEU A 169 3.76 8.93 6.44
N VAL A 170 3.24 7.76 6.84
CA VAL A 170 3.66 7.08 8.07
C VAL A 170 3.94 5.62 7.76
N GLY A 171 5.23 5.29 7.70
CA GLY A 171 5.73 3.95 7.53
C GLY A 171 5.89 3.19 8.85
N LYS A 172 5.46 1.93 8.89
CA LYS A 172 5.73 1.02 10.00
C LYS A 172 6.12 -0.37 9.51
N TRP A 173 7.33 -0.78 9.90
CA TRP A 173 7.85 -2.12 9.70
C TRP A 173 8.08 -2.73 11.06
N LYS A 174 7.23 -3.66 11.47
CA LYS A 174 7.48 -4.48 12.65
C LYS A 174 7.98 -5.82 12.14
N VAL A 175 9.28 -5.96 12.03
CA VAL A 175 9.96 -7.08 11.34
C VAL A 175 11.04 -7.70 12.22
N SER A 176 10.76 -7.78 13.52
CA SER A 176 11.66 -8.33 14.56
C SER A 176 13.02 -7.64 14.71
N GLN A 177 13.21 -6.44 14.16
CA GLN A 177 14.48 -5.69 14.26
C GLN A 177 14.87 -5.29 15.69
N ASN A 178 13.94 -5.35 16.64
CA ASN A 178 14.18 -5.11 18.06
C ASN A 178 14.73 -6.34 18.81
N ARG A 179 14.96 -7.46 18.10
CA ARG A 179 15.53 -8.70 18.65
C ARG A 179 17.01 -8.80 18.32
N GLY A 180 17.73 -9.61 19.10
CA GLY A 180 19.12 -9.96 18.81
C GLY A 180 19.26 -10.74 17.51
N GLU A 181 20.48 -10.78 16.96
CA GLU A 181 20.77 -11.37 15.66
C GLU A 181 20.37 -12.85 15.56
N ALA A 182 20.68 -13.65 16.58
CA ALA A 182 20.34 -15.08 16.62
C ALA A 182 18.82 -15.32 16.57
N ASP A 183 18.04 -14.51 17.31
CA ASP A 183 16.58 -14.57 17.29
C ASP A 183 16.02 -14.17 15.92
N ARG A 184 16.58 -13.13 15.29
CA ARG A 184 16.17 -12.70 13.94
C ARG A 184 16.46 -13.78 12.89
N ALA A 185 17.63 -14.41 12.96
CA ALA A 185 18.02 -15.50 12.07
C ALA A 185 17.09 -16.72 12.23
N GLY A 186 16.74 -17.05 13.48
CA GLY A 186 15.78 -18.10 13.79
C GLY A 186 14.39 -17.81 13.22
N VAL A 187 13.88 -16.58 13.41
CA VAL A 187 12.61 -16.14 12.83
C VAL A 187 12.62 -16.19 11.30
N ALA A 188 13.68 -15.68 10.65
CA ALA A 188 13.79 -15.73 9.19
C ALA A 188 13.80 -17.17 8.66
N THR A 189 14.50 -18.09 9.34
CA THR A 189 14.52 -19.52 8.98
C THR A 189 13.14 -20.15 9.13
N GLY A 190 12.46 -19.90 10.26
CA GLY A 190 11.11 -20.40 10.51
C GLY A 190 10.11 -19.92 9.45
N LEU A 191 10.11 -18.61 9.16
CA LEU A 191 9.25 -18.00 8.15
C LEU A 191 9.49 -18.56 6.74
N ARG A 192 10.73 -18.89 6.37
CA ARG A 192 11.03 -19.52 5.07
C ARG A 192 10.50 -20.94 4.93
N ALA A 193 10.43 -21.66 6.05
CA ALA A 193 9.93 -23.03 6.06
C ALA A 193 8.40 -23.10 5.96
N GLU A 194 7.70 -21.99 6.19
CA GLU A 194 6.26 -21.90 5.99
C GLU A 194 5.88 -21.96 4.49
N ALA A 195 4.75 -22.61 4.21
CA ALA A 195 4.22 -22.71 2.84
C ALA A 195 3.63 -21.39 2.32
N ASP A 196 3.36 -20.44 3.21
CA ASP A 196 2.78 -19.13 2.89
C ASP A 196 3.76 -18.19 2.17
N ALA A 197 3.28 -17.53 1.12
CA ALA A 197 4.08 -16.57 0.34
C ALA A 197 4.42 -15.31 1.16
N GLN A 198 3.49 -14.81 1.97
CA GLN A 198 3.75 -13.64 2.81
C GLN A 198 4.79 -13.94 3.88
N ALA A 199 4.79 -15.15 4.46
CA ALA A 199 5.84 -15.58 5.37
C ALA A 199 7.24 -15.55 4.71
N ARG A 200 7.38 -16.03 3.46
CA ARG A 200 8.65 -15.97 2.73
C ARG A 200 9.10 -14.55 2.41
N GLU A 201 8.18 -13.67 2.05
CA GLU A 201 8.47 -12.26 1.83
C GLU A 201 8.88 -11.57 3.15
N MET A 202 8.15 -11.85 4.23
CA MET A 202 8.47 -11.38 5.57
C MET A 202 9.85 -11.86 6.05
N ALA A 203 10.27 -13.08 5.72
CA ALA A 203 11.63 -13.54 6.02
C ALA A 203 12.69 -12.63 5.40
N SER A 204 12.47 -12.16 4.16
CA SER A 204 13.38 -11.24 3.47
C SER A 204 13.45 -9.89 4.18
N LEU A 205 12.31 -9.36 4.65
CA LEU A 205 12.28 -8.12 5.45
C LEU A 205 12.89 -8.28 6.84
N VAL A 206 12.77 -9.44 7.48
CA VAL A 206 13.40 -9.72 8.79
C VAL A 206 14.91 -9.70 8.68
N GLU A 207 15.48 -10.20 7.57
CA GLU A 207 16.92 -10.17 7.32
C GLU A 207 17.43 -8.79 6.95
N ARG A 208 16.71 -8.14 6.04
CA ARG A 208 17.08 -6.85 5.46
C ARG A 208 15.94 -5.85 5.67
N PRO A 209 15.73 -5.38 6.91
CA PRO A 209 14.74 -4.35 7.17
C PRO A 209 15.14 -3.06 6.43
N PRO A 210 14.18 -2.31 5.88
CA PRO A 210 14.46 -0.96 5.37
C PRO A 210 14.98 -0.07 6.51
N ARG A 211 15.79 0.93 6.15
CA ARG A 211 16.42 1.85 7.10
C ARG A 211 15.58 3.10 7.33
#